data_AF-A0A484LWI0-F1
#
_entry.id   AF-A0A484LWI0-F1
#
_cell.length_a   1.000
_cell.length_b   1.000
_cell.length_c   1.000
_cell.angle_alpha   90.00
_cell.angle_beta   90.00
_cell.angle_gamma   90.00
#
_symmetry.space_group_name_H-M   'P 1'
#
loop_
_entity.id
_entity.type
_entity.pdbx_description
1 polymer ?
#
loop_
_entity_poly.entity_id
_entity_poly.type
_entity_poly.pdbx_seq_one_letter_code
_entity_poly.pdbx_strand_id
1 'polypeptide(L)'
;MELTWSIRVYGATSCVDLYNQKGVAFLLDKEDTIAEYEAMAKQKREMFLEKQSSEFLYKLGHIEKMEILTGIADFKNELQSFLGSLDPSKVVTSADVHQIFENLAKKRRRME
;
A
#
# COMPACT_ATOMS: atom_id res chain seq x y z
N MET A 1 -7.09 5.36 -26.62
CA MET A 1 -6.16 5.91 -27.62
C MET A 1 -5.18 6.94 -27.00
N GLU A 2 -4.98 6.94 -25.68
CA GLU A 2 -4.13 7.92 -24.97
C GLU A 2 -2.73 7.38 -24.63
N LEU A 3 -2.47 6.07 -24.77
CA LEU A 3 -1.19 5.46 -24.38
C LEU A 3 -0.14 5.41 -25.51
N THR A 4 -0.54 5.64 -26.76
CA THR A 4 0.33 5.50 -27.93
C THR A 4 1.18 6.73 -28.22
N TRP A 5 0.79 7.91 -27.73
CA TRP A 5 1.56 9.15 -27.96
C TRP A 5 2.77 9.25 -27.03
N SER A 6 2.64 8.85 -25.76
CA SER A 6 3.75 8.84 -24.80
C SER A 6 4.89 7.91 -25.25
N ILE A 7 4.59 6.66 -25.59
CA ILE A 7 5.63 5.67 -25.97
C ILE A 7 6.47 6.12 -27.18
N ARG A 8 5.87 6.91 -28.09
CA ARG A 8 6.54 7.39 -29.30
C ARG A 8 7.51 8.56 -29.05
N VAL A 9 7.35 9.29 -27.94
CA VAL A 9 8.23 10.41 -27.56
C VAL A 9 9.40 9.93 -26.69
N TYR A 10 9.19 8.95 -25.80
CA TYR A 10 10.25 8.44 -24.90
C TYR A 10 11.27 7.50 -25.58
N GLY A 11 11.02 7.04 -26.81
CA GLY A 11 11.87 6.06 -27.51
C GLY A 11 12.94 6.63 -28.44
N ALA A 12 12.97 7.95 -28.68
CA ALA A 12 14.03 8.57 -29.46
C ALA A 12 15.29 8.71 -28.59
N THR A 13 16.45 8.29 -29.10
CA THR A 13 17.76 8.34 -28.41
C THR A 13 18.04 9.73 -27.83
N SER A 14 17.63 10.78 -28.54
CA SER A 14 17.77 12.18 -28.09
C SER A 14 17.00 12.53 -26.82
N CYS A 15 15.83 11.93 -26.60
CA CYS A 15 15.04 12.16 -25.39
C CYS A 15 15.68 11.45 -24.20
N VAL A 16 16.14 10.22 -24.38
CA VAL A 16 16.84 9.45 -23.35
C VAL A 16 18.11 10.16 -22.88
N ASP A 17 18.91 10.67 -23.82
CA ASP A 17 20.13 11.44 -23.52
C ASP A 17 19.82 12.74 -22.75
N LEU A 18 18.70 13.40 -23.06
CA LEU A 18 18.26 14.59 -22.34
C LEU A 18 17.91 14.29 -20.87
N TYR A 19 17.12 13.24 -20.60
CA TYR A 19 16.76 12.85 -19.23
C TYR A 19 18.00 12.41 -18.44
N ASN A 20 18.95 11.71 -19.08
CA ASN A 20 20.23 11.35 -18.49
C ASN A 20 21.07 12.60 -18.13
N GLN A 21 21.19 13.56 -19.05
CA GLN A 21 21.93 14.80 -18.80
C GLN A 21 21.31 15.65 -17.69
N LYS A 22 19.97 15.59 -17.55
CA LYS A 22 19.22 16.28 -16.50
C LYS A 22 19.18 15.53 -15.16
N GLY A 23 19.78 14.33 -15.08
CA GLY A 23 19.82 13.53 -13.85
C GLY A 23 18.46 12.96 -13.43
N VAL A 24 17.49 12.90 -14.35
CA VAL A 24 16.12 12.42 -14.09
C VAL A 24 15.80 11.16 -14.89
N ALA A 25 16.83 10.35 -15.16
CA ALA A 25 16.72 9.11 -15.92
C ALA A 25 15.76 8.09 -15.31
N PHE A 26 15.52 8.17 -13.99
CA PHE A 26 14.56 7.31 -13.28
C PHE A 26 13.12 7.45 -13.81
N LEU A 27 12.76 8.58 -14.41
CA LEU A 27 11.44 8.77 -15.03
C LEU A 27 11.23 7.91 -16.29
N LEU A 28 12.30 7.35 -16.85
CA LEU A 28 12.25 6.42 -17.97
C LEU A 28 12.07 4.97 -17.52
N ASP A 29 12.13 4.70 -16.22
CA ASP A 29 11.89 3.38 -15.67
C ASP A 29 10.40 3.03 -15.85
N LYS A 30 10.16 1.95 -16.59
CA LYS A 30 8.80 1.46 -16.86
C LYS A 30 8.20 0.78 -15.63
N GLU A 31 9.04 0.28 -14.73
CA GLU A 31 8.62 -0.40 -13.50
C GLU A 31 8.25 0.60 -12.39
N ASP A 32 8.68 1.85 -12.48
CA ASP A 32 8.35 2.94 -11.53
C ASP A 32 7.10 3.75 -11.94
N THR A 33 6.26 3.18 -12.79
CA THR A 33 4.96 3.79 -13.09
C THR A 33 3.93 3.37 -12.04
N ILE A 34 2.99 4.28 -11.71
CA ILE A 34 1.90 3.98 -10.76
C ILE A 34 1.10 2.74 -11.22
N ALA A 35 0.86 2.61 -12.52
CA ALA A 35 0.16 1.47 -13.10
C ALA A 35 0.89 0.14 -12.83
N GLU A 36 2.22 0.13 -13.00
CA GLU A 36 3.02 -1.08 -12.80
C GLU A 36 3.16 -1.39 -11.31
N TYR A 37 3.28 -0.37 -10.46
CA TYR A 37 3.24 -0.55 -9.00
C TYR A 37 1.91 -1.19 -8.53
N GLU A 38 0.77 -0.71 -9.06
CA GLU A 38 -0.54 -1.29 -8.78
C GLU A 38 -0.67 -2.73 -9.30
N ALA A 39 -0.16 -3.02 -10.49
CA ALA A 39 -0.17 -4.35 -11.08
C ALA A 39 0.67 -5.34 -10.26
N MET A 40 1.89 -4.94 -9.87
CA MET A 40 2.77 -5.73 -9.01
C MET A 40 2.16 -5.95 -7.62
N ALA A 41 1.48 -4.94 -7.06
CA ALA A 41 0.79 -5.08 -5.78
C ALA A 41 -0.37 -6.08 -5.86
N LYS A 42 -1.16 -6.07 -6.95
CA LYS A 42 -2.22 -7.06 -7.20
C LYS A 42 -1.66 -8.47 -7.34
N GLN A 43 -0.61 -8.65 -8.14
CA GLN A 43 0.03 -9.96 -8.33
C GLN A 43 0.60 -10.50 -7.01
N LYS A 44 1.31 -9.67 -6.23
CA LYS A 44 1.82 -10.05 -4.90
C LYS A 44 0.70 -10.46 -3.96
N ARG A 45 -0.45 -9.78 -4.01
CA ARG A 45 -1.62 -10.14 -3.20
C ARG A 45 -2.16 -11.51 -3.57
N GLU A 46 -2.29 -11.81 -4.86
CA GLU A 46 -2.74 -13.12 -5.36
C GLU A 46 -1.77 -14.24 -4.93
N MET A 47 -0.47 -14.03 -5.12
CA MET A 47 0.56 -14.97 -4.66
C MET A 47 0.55 -15.16 -3.14
N PHE A 48 0.31 -14.10 -2.35
CA PHE A 48 0.23 -14.19 -0.89
C PHE A 48 -1.02 -14.95 -0.41
N LEU A 49 -2.16 -14.72 -1.07
CA LEU A 49 -3.39 -15.49 -0.85
C LEU A 49 -3.19 -16.98 -1.10
N GLU A 50 -2.43 -17.31 -2.15
CA GLU A 50 -2.11 -18.69 -2.50
C GLU A 50 -1.13 -19.35 -1.51
N LYS A 51 -0.27 -18.56 -0.86
CA LYS A 51 0.90 -19.07 -0.11
C LYS A 51 0.81 -19.00 1.41
N GLN A 52 0.17 -18.01 2.05
CA GLN A 52 0.54 -17.72 3.45
C GLN A 52 -0.44 -17.04 4.42
N SER A 53 -1.75 -17.16 4.26
CA SER A 53 -2.66 -16.80 5.39
C SER A 53 -3.13 -18.01 6.19
N SER A 54 -3.14 -19.19 5.58
CA SER A 54 -3.82 -20.35 6.13
C SER A 54 -2.92 -21.16 7.09
N GLU A 55 -1.68 -21.47 6.72
CA GLU A 55 -0.76 -22.28 7.54
C GLU A 55 -0.43 -21.72 8.93
N PHE A 56 -0.25 -20.40 9.06
CA PHE A 56 0.02 -19.77 10.37
C PHE A 56 -1.24 -19.82 11.25
N LEU A 57 -2.39 -19.42 10.70
CA LEU A 57 -3.65 -19.45 11.43
C LEU A 57 -4.08 -20.88 11.79
N TYR A 58 -3.72 -21.91 11.02
CA TYR A 58 -4.03 -23.30 11.38
C TYR A 58 -3.31 -23.78 12.64
N LYS A 59 -2.09 -23.28 12.91
CA LYS A 59 -1.26 -23.68 14.07
C LYS A 59 -1.73 -23.10 15.41
N LEU A 60 -2.59 -22.10 15.39
CA LEU A 60 -3.09 -21.41 16.59
C LEU A 60 -4.31 -22.13 17.20
N GLY A 61 -4.59 -21.89 18.48
CA GLY A 61 -5.84 -22.26 19.13
C GLY A 61 -7.03 -21.41 18.65
N HIS A 62 -8.26 -21.85 18.93
CA HIS A 62 -9.47 -21.13 18.46
C HIS A 62 -9.56 -19.70 19.01
N ILE A 63 -9.23 -19.51 20.30
CA ILE A 63 -9.27 -18.20 20.95
C ILE A 63 -8.24 -17.25 20.32
N GLU A 64 -6.99 -17.70 20.19
CA GLU A 64 -5.90 -16.90 19.59
C GLU A 64 -6.22 -16.51 18.14
N LYS A 65 -6.82 -17.41 17.35
CA LYS A 65 -7.30 -17.09 16.00
C LYS A 65 -8.33 -15.96 16.03
N MET A 66 -9.30 -16.03 16.94
CA MET A 66 -10.35 -15.03 17.04
C MET A 66 -9.81 -13.67 17.49
N GLU A 67 -8.85 -13.64 18.42
CA GLU A 67 -8.20 -12.40 18.84
C GLU A 67 -7.41 -11.76 17.70
N ILE A 68 -6.63 -12.54 16.94
CA ILE A 68 -5.86 -12.03 15.80
C ILE A 68 -6.80 -11.53 14.70
N LEU A 69 -7.85 -12.30 14.35
CA LEU A 69 -8.80 -11.91 13.32
C LEU A 69 -9.55 -10.62 13.70
N THR A 70 -9.98 -10.51 14.97
CA THR A 70 -10.61 -9.29 15.50
C THR A 70 -9.64 -8.12 15.47
N GLY A 71 -8.39 -8.31 15.90
CA GLY A 71 -7.36 -7.28 15.87
C GLY A 71 -7.05 -6.77 14.46
N ILE A 72 -7.00 -7.67 13.46
CA ILE A 72 -6.83 -7.30 12.04
C ILE A 72 -8.03 -6.50 11.54
N ALA A 73 -9.25 -6.93 11.88
CA ALA A 73 -10.47 -6.23 11.47
C ALA A 73 -10.53 -4.81 12.07
N ASP A 74 -10.21 -4.67 13.35
CA ASP A 74 -10.18 -3.38 14.05
C ASP A 74 -9.11 -2.45 13.46
N PHE A 75 -7.91 -2.97 13.21
CA PHE A 75 -6.83 -2.21 12.57
C PHE A 75 -7.23 -1.72 11.18
N LYS A 76 -7.81 -2.60 10.36
CA LYS A 76 -8.30 -2.25 9.02
C LYS A 76 -9.34 -1.14 9.08
N ASN A 77 -10.31 -1.25 9.99
CA ASN A 77 -11.38 -0.25 10.13
C ASN A 77 -10.83 1.11 10.57
N GLU A 78 -9.91 1.14 11.53
CA GLU A 78 -9.29 2.38 11.99
C GLU A 78 -8.45 3.04 10.88
N LEU A 79 -7.66 2.25 10.15
CA LEU A 79 -6.84 2.75 9.05
C LEU A 79 -7.70 3.29 7.90
N GLN A 80 -8.80 2.61 7.57
CA GLN A 80 -9.74 3.09 6.56
C GLN A 80 -10.44 4.39 7.00
N SER A 81 -10.80 4.51 8.28
CA SER A 81 -11.36 5.74 8.84
C SER A 81 -10.35 6.89 8.81
N PHE A 82 -9.08 6.61 9.11
CA PHE A 82 -8.01 7.59 9.05
C PHE A 82 -7.80 8.10 7.62
N LEU A 83 -7.61 7.19 6.66
CA LEU A 83 -7.38 7.57 5.26
C LEU A 83 -8.60 8.26 4.63
N GLY A 84 -9.82 7.85 4.99
CA GLY A 84 -11.05 8.47 4.49
C GLY A 84 -11.32 9.87 5.05
N SER A 85 -10.73 10.22 6.19
CA SER A 85 -10.83 11.56 6.79
C SER A 85 -9.61 12.44 6.49
N LEU A 86 -8.63 11.91 5.76
CA LEU A 86 -7.42 12.63 5.41
C LEU A 86 -7.72 13.69 4.34
N ASP A 87 -7.33 14.94 4.62
CA ASP A 87 -7.26 15.98 3.61
C ASP A 87 -6.01 15.73 2.72
N PRO A 88 -6.16 15.61 1.39
CA PRO A 88 -5.04 15.35 0.48
C PRO A 88 -3.96 16.45 0.49
N SER A 89 -4.28 17.64 1.01
CA SER A 89 -3.31 18.73 1.17
C SER A 89 -2.47 18.62 2.45
N LYS A 90 -2.85 17.75 3.39
CA LYS A 90 -2.20 17.61 4.68
C LYS A 90 -1.17 16.48 4.67
N VAL A 91 0.05 16.79 5.12
CA VAL A 91 1.10 15.78 5.29
C VAL A 91 0.80 14.92 6.51
N VAL A 92 0.87 13.60 6.34
CA VAL A 92 0.74 12.63 7.44
C VAL A 92 1.97 12.72 8.34
N THR A 93 1.73 12.94 9.63
CA THR A 93 2.78 13.06 10.65
C THR A 93 2.87 11.81 11.54
N SER A 94 3.97 11.68 12.28
CA SER A 94 4.12 10.62 13.28
C SER A 94 3.03 10.68 14.37
N ALA A 95 2.57 11.88 14.75
CA ALA A 95 1.50 12.04 15.72
C ALA A 95 0.17 11.45 15.21
N ASP A 96 -0.13 11.61 13.92
CA ASP A 96 -1.32 11.03 13.31
C ASP A 96 -1.27 9.48 13.36
N VAL A 97 -0.10 8.89 13.13
CA VAL A 97 0.10 7.44 13.26
C VAL A 97 -0.06 6.98 14.72
N HIS A 98 0.48 7.71 15.68
CA HIS A 98 0.29 7.40 17.10
C HIS A 98 -1.19 7.45 17.52
N GLN A 99 -1.95 8.40 16.98
CA GLN A 99 -3.38 8.53 17.25
C GLN A 99 -4.18 7.28 16.83
N ILE A 100 -3.83 6.68 15.68
CA ILE A 100 -4.45 5.42 15.20
C ILE A 100 -4.26 4.32 16.26
N PHE A 101 -3.05 4.14 16.77
CA PHE A 101 -2.75 3.13 17.79
C PHE A 101 -3.43 3.41 19.13
N GLU A 102 -3.53 4.67 19.55
CA GLU A 102 -4.29 5.04 20.74
C GLU A 102 -5.78 4.70 20.62
N ASN A 103 -6.37 4.96 19.46
CA ASN A 103 -7.78 4.66 19.21
C ASN A 103 -8.03 3.14 19.24
N LEU A 104 -7.13 2.34 18.68
CA LEU A 104 -7.18 0.88 18.77
C LEU A 104 -7.06 0.38 20.20
N ALA A 105 -6.13 0.94 20.99
CA ALA A 105 -5.99 0.60 22.40
C ALA A 105 -7.25 0.94 23.21
N LYS A 106 -7.90 2.08 22.92
CA LYS A 106 -9.17 2.48 23.53
C LYS A 106 -10.31 1.55 23.15
N LYS A 107 -10.39 1.09 21.90
CA LYS A 107 -11.41 0.11 21.45
C LYS A 107 -11.28 -1.21 22.19
N ARG A 108 -10.07 -1.74 22.34
CA ARG A 108 -9.82 -2.99 23.07
C ARG A 108 -10.26 -2.94 24.53
N ARG A 109 -10.00 -1.83 25.23
CA ARG A 109 -10.40 -1.62 26.64
C ARG A 109 -11.91 -1.49 26.89
N ARG A 110 -12.72 -1.25 25.85
CA ARG A 110 -14.19 -1.14 25.98
C ARG A 110 -14.90 -2.49 25.86
N MET A 111 -14.18 -3.52 25.43
CA MET A 111 -14.69 -4.89 25.27
C MET A 111 -14.33 -5.79 26.45
N GLU A 112 -13.52 -5.29 27.38
CA GLU A 112 -13.24 -5.88 28.72
C GLU A 112 -14.27 -5.38 29.74
#